data_AF-A0A7S0HYK2-F1
#
_entry.id   AF-A0A7S0HYK2-F1
#
_cell.length_a   1.000
_cell.length_b   1.000
_cell.length_c   1.000
_cell.angle_alpha   90.00
_cell.angle_beta   90.00
_cell.angle_gamma   90.00
#
_symmetry.space_group_name_H-M   'P 1'
#
loop_
_entity.id
_entity.type
_entity.pdbx_description
1 polymer ?
#
loop_
_entity_poly.entity_id
_entity_poly.type
_entity_poly.pdbx_seq_one_letter_code
_entity_poly.pdbx_strand_id
1 'polypeptide(L)'
;KSEGGRKYPKLRECAERADRYLRELSEGGATTDQEFATALRQVGEILNPGLIAIETKNAKFMSMGWGYITRLAMYDAIERDAFAGVGQAMKQACDSHGDENVQLRVLQCITASMQAPTLLSSRQAVCVLVECILSLYHSKSVTISNTAAATLRQSVCTLFEFACHASDPSSISKNHENPDQEQPQQDEEGGEKTEGDG
;
A
#
# COMPACT_ATOMS: atom_id res chain seq x y z
N LYS A 1 -0.83 7.51 34.14
CA LYS A 1 0.46 6.94 33.70
C LYS A 1 0.20 5.49 33.27
N SER A 2 0.17 5.20 31.97
CA SER A 2 -0.32 3.93 31.41
C SER A 2 0.64 2.77 31.70
N GLU A 3 0.13 1.69 32.30
CA GLU A 3 0.89 0.48 32.69
C GLU A 3 1.59 -0.22 31.51
N GLY A 4 1.12 0.01 30.27
CA GLY A 4 1.76 -0.49 29.05
C GLY A 4 3.17 0.06 28.81
N GLY A 5 3.47 1.28 29.28
CA GLY A 5 4.78 1.91 29.08
C GLY A 5 5.92 1.29 29.87
N ARG A 6 5.64 0.50 30.92
CA ARG A 6 6.65 -0.28 31.65
C ARG A 6 6.85 -1.68 31.12
N LYS A 7 5.79 -2.28 30.55
CA LYS A 7 5.79 -3.69 30.15
C LYS A 7 6.29 -3.92 28.72
N TYR A 8 6.15 -2.92 27.84
CA TYR A 8 6.54 -3.02 26.43
C TYR A 8 7.27 -1.75 25.96
N PRO A 9 8.51 -1.50 26.44
CA PRO A 9 9.24 -0.26 26.15
C PRO A 9 9.53 -0.09 24.64
N LYS A 10 9.86 -1.17 23.94
CA LYS A 10 10.13 -1.16 22.48
C LYS A 10 8.91 -0.75 21.67
N LEU A 11 7.73 -1.32 21.99
CA LEU A 11 6.48 -0.97 21.31
C LEU A 11 6.15 0.52 21.49
N ARG A 12 6.35 1.03 22.70
CA ARG A 12 6.12 2.45 23.01
C ARG A 12 7.05 3.36 22.21
N GLU A 13 8.35 3.05 22.18
CA GLU A 13 9.33 3.85 21.43
C GLU A 13 9.01 3.88 19.94
N CYS A 14 8.71 2.72 19.33
CA CYS A 14 8.34 2.65 17.92
C CYS A 14 7.06 3.44 17.63
N ALA A 15 6.05 3.33 18.50
CA ALA A 15 4.80 4.09 18.35
C ALA A 15 5.01 5.61 18.48
N GLU A 16 5.83 6.05 19.43
CA GLU A 16 6.17 7.48 19.58
C GLU A 16 6.99 8.00 18.38
N ARG A 17 7.87 7.18 17.80
CA ARG A 17 8.61 7.51 16.58
C ARG A 17 7.68 7.62 15.37
N ALA A 18 6.75 6.68 15.21
CA ALA A 18 5.75 6.72 14.14
C ALA A 18 4.80 7.92 14.26
N ASP A 19 4.30 8.24 15.47
CA ASP A 19 3.45 9.41 15.70
C ASP A 19 4.17 10.72 15.37
N ARG A 20 5.45 10.85 15.78
CA ARG A 20 6.27 12.00 15.43
C ARG A 20 6.42 12.16 13.92
N TYR A 21 6.75 11.07 13.22
CA TYR A 21 6.91 11.11 11.77
C TYR A 21 5.60 11.51 11.06
N LEU A 22 4.46 11.00 11.49
CA LEU A 22 3.15 11.38 10.94
C LEU A 22 2.83 12.86 11.15
N ARG A 23 3.20 13.42 12.32
CA ARG A 23 3.05 14.86 12.60
C ARG A 23 3.97 15.69 11.72
N GLU A 24 5.23 15.32 11.62
CA GLU A 24 6.22 16.00 10.78
C GLU A 24 5.79 15.99 9.30
N LEU A 25 5.21 14.90 8.81
CA LEU A 25 4.64 14.86 7.46
C LEU A 25 3.44 15.81 7.29
N SER A 26 2.55 15.83 8.28
CA SER A 26 1.39 16.73 8.26
C SER A 26 1.78 18.20 8.35
N GLU A 27 2.81 18.53 9.14
CA GLU A 27 3.34 19.89 9.28
C GLU A 27 4.21 20.29 8.07
N GLY A 28 4.88 19.31 7.45
CA GLY A 28 5.74 19.46 6.27
C GLY A 28 5.00 19.65 4.95
N GLY A 29 3.67 19.72 4.97
CA GLY A 29 2.86 20.10 3.80
C GLY A 29 2.26 18.93 3.01
N ALA A 30 2.29 17.69 3.51
CA ALA A 30 1.47 16.63 2.93
C ALA A 30 -0.02 16.94 3.19
N THR A 31 -0.81 17.09 2.13
CA THR A 31 -2.21 17.50 2.21
C THR A 31 -3.17 16.45 1.65
N THR A 32 -2.67 15.54 0.81
CA THR A 32 -3.46 14.49 0.18
C THR A 32 -3.06 13.11 0.69
N ASP A 33 -4.01 12.17 0.72
CA ASP A 33 -3.77 10.79 1.11
C ASP A 33 -2.65 10.13 0.29
N GLN A 34 -2.51 10.51 -0.99
CA GLN A 34 -1.48 9.98 -1.89
C GLN A 34 -0.06 10.46 -1.52
N GLU A 35 0.08 11.71 -1.07
CA GLU A 35 1.36 12.24 -0.57
C GLU A 35 1.76 11.52 0.71
N PHE A 36 0.82 11.33 1.65
CA PHE A 36 1.04 10.55 2.86
C PHE A 36 1.44 9.12 2.52
N ALA A 37 0.69 8.43 1.66
CA ALA A 37 0.98 7.06 1.25
C ALA A 37 2.39 6.92 0.64
N THR A 38 2.78 7.89 -0.21
CA THR A 38 4.10 7.90 -0.85
C THR A 38 5.22 8.12 0.17
N ALA A 39 5.06 9.06 1.09
CA ALA A 39 6.05 9.31 2.14
C ALA A 39 6.19 8.11 3.09
N LEU A 40 5.07 7.53 3.52
CA LEU A 40 5.06 6.39 4.45
C LEU A 40 5.72 5.14 3.83
N ARG A 41 5.54 4.91 2.53
CA ARG A 41 6.22 3.83 1.80
C ARG A 41 7.74 3.96 1.81
N GLN A 42 8.27 5.18 1.74
CA GLN A 42 9.72 5.43 1.72
C GLN A 42 10.39 5.11 3.05
N VAL A 43 9.69 5.30 4.17
CA VAL A 43 10.27 5.10 5.51
C VAL A 43 10.27 3.64 5.92
N GLY A 44 9.24 2.85 5.58
CA GLY A 44 9.17 1.40 5.86
C GLY A 44 9.06 1.03 7.36
N GLU A 45 9.80 1.69 8.23
CA GLU A 45 9.77 1.57 9.70
C GLU A 45 8.39 1.93 10.29
N ILE A 46 7.54 2.59 9.51
CA ILE A 46 6.15 2.84 9.86
C ILE A 46 5.38 1.55 10.17
N LEU A 47 5.81 0.39 9.66
CA LEU A 47 5.20 -0.90 9.96
C LEU A 47 5.58 -1.46 11.35
N ASN A 48 6.72 -1.03 11.92
CA ASN A 48 7.30 -1.58 13.13
C ASN A 48 6.35 -1.55 14.35
N PRO A 49 5.59 -0.47 14.64
CA PRO A 49 4.65 -0.46 15.74
C PRO A 49 3.60 -1.57 15.62
N GLY A 50 3.10 -1.83 14.41
CA GLY A 50 2.14 -2.88 14.14
C GLY A 50 2.73 -4.27 14.33
N LEU A 51 3.89 -4.53 13.73
CA LEU A 51 4.57 -5.82 13.80
C LEU A 51 4.95 -6.17 15.24
N ILE A 52 5.58 -5.23 15.97
CA ILE A 52 5.95 -5.43 17.38
C ILE A 52 4.71 -5.66 18.24
N ALA A 53 3.61 -4.95 17.98
CA ALA A 53 2.35 -5.14 18.71
C ALA A 53 1.81 -6.56 18.52
N ILE A 54 1.88 -7.11 17.31
CA ILE A 54 1.48 -8.48 16.99
C ILE A 54 2.42 -9.48 17.69
N GLU A 55 3.73 -9.25 17.67
CA GLU A 55 4.73 -10.10 18.32
C GLU A 55 4.56 -10.20 19.86
N THR A 56 3.93 -9.21 20.50
CA THR A 56 3.69 -9.27 21.96
C THR A 56 2.81 -10.44 22.39
N LYS A 57 2.04 -11.04 21.46
CA LYS A 57 1.02 -12.09 21.71
C LYS A 57 -0.04 -11.70 22.74
N ASN A 58 -0.13 -10.41 23.08
CA ASN A 58 -1.17 -9.88 23.95
C ASN A 58 -2.39 -9.54 23.09
N ALA A 59 -3.54 -10.15 23.37
CA ALA A 59 -4.76 -10.01 22.56
C ALA A 59 -5.12 -8.53 22.24
N LYS A 60 -4.96 -7.62 23.20
CA LYS A 60 -5.23 -6.19 23.01
C LYS A 60 -4.23 -5.56 22.03
N PHE A 61 -2.94 -5.78 22.23
CA PHE A 61 -1.91 -5.23 21.34
C PHE A 61 -1.95 -5.86 19.95
N MET A 62 -2.18 -7.18 19.85
CA MET A 62 -2.37 -7.83 18.55
C MET A 62 -3.55 -7.24 17.80
N SER A 63 -4.70 -7.04 18.45
CA SER A 63 -5.87 -6.42 17.80
C SER A 63 -5.58 -5.00 17.32
N MET A 64 -4.81 -4.21 18.08
CA MET A 64 -4.39 -2.87 17.66
C MET A 64 -3.35 -2.91 16.54
N GLY A 65 -2.40 -3.84 16.59
CA GLY A 65 -1.37 -4.04 15.58
C GLY A 65 -1.97 -4.43 14.23
N TRP A 66 -2.88 -5.40 14.21
CA TRP A 66 -3.64 -5.76 13.01
C TRP A 66 -4.45 -4.58 12.48
N GLY A 67 -5.19 -3.89 13.36
CA GLY A 67 -5.95 -2.70 12.95
C GLY A 67 -5.08 -1.60 12.34
N TYR A 68 -3.88 -1.40 12.88
CA TYR A 68 -2.91 -0.44 12.38
C TYR A 68 -2.38 -0.82 11.00
N ILE A 69 -1.93 -2.06 10.81
CA ILE A 69 -1.44 -2.55 9.51
C ILE A 69 -2.55 -2.52 8.46
N THR A 70 -3.78 -2.95 8.82
CA THR A 70 -4.93 -2.88 7.91
C THR A 70 -5.17 -1.45 7.43
N ARG A 71 -5.08 -0.44 8.30
CA ARG A 71 -5.22 0.96 7.88
C ARG A 71 -4.11 1.38 6.92
N LEU A 72 -2.84 1.03 7.21
CA LEU A 72 -1.74 1.34 6.29
C LEU A 72 -1.98 0.71 4.91
N ALA A 73 -2.48 -0.53 4.86
CA ALA A 73 -2.84 -1.17 3.60
C ALA A 73 -3.98 -0.43 2.86
N MET A 74 -5.02 0.01 3.57
CA MET A 74 -6.13 0.78 2.98
C MET A 74 -5.67 2.10 2.35
N TYR A 75 -4.62 2.72 2.87
CA TYR A 75 -4.02 3.93 2.32
C TYR A 75 -2.94 3.66 1.27
N ASP A 76 -2.73 2.41 0.83
CA ASP A 76 -1.62 2.02 -0.06
C ASP A 76 -0.24 2.47 0.47
N ALA A 77 -0.08 2.50 1.79
CA ALA A 77 1.09 3.04 2.49
C ALA A 77 2.16 1.97 2.81
N ILE A 78 2.04 0.77 2.24
CA ILE A 78 2.94 -0.37 2.48
C ILE A 78 3.75 -0.64 1.21
N GLU A 79 5.07 -0.52 1.30
CA GLU A 79 5.92 -0.84 0.15
C GLU A 79 6.12 -2.35 -0.02
N ARG A 80 6.27 -2.78 -1.28
CA ARG A 80 6.37 -4.18 -1.71
C ARG A 80 7.43 -4.97 -0.93
N ASP A 81 8.61 -4.39 -0.72
CA ASP A 81 9.70 -5.07 -0.01
C ASP A 81 9.44 -5.15 1.49
N ALA A 82 8.82 -4.10 2.06
CA ALA A 82 8.47 -4.04 3.47
C ALA A 82 7.31 -4.98 3.82
N PHE A 83 6.49 -5.38 2.83
CA PHE A 83 5.38 -6.33 3.01
C PHE A 83 5.86 -7.72 3.47
N ALA A 84 7.11 -8.11 3.22
CA ALA A 84 7.62 -9.42 3.65
C ALA A 84 7.42 -9.69 5.15
N GLY A 85 7.65 -8.67 6.00
CA GLY A 85 7.44 -8.78 7.45
C GLY A 85 5.96 -8.93 7.82
N VAL A 86 5.08 -8.18 7.15
CA VAL A 86 3.62 -8.28 7.32
C VAL A 86 3.12 -9.66 6.89
N GLY A 87 3.58 -10.14 5.73
CA GLY A 87 3.25 -11.46 5.21
C GLY A 87 3.68 -12.58 6.14
N GLN A 88 4.86 -12.50 6.75
CA GLN A 88 5.32 -13.47 7.75
C GLN A 88 4.42 -13.46 9.00
N ALA A 89 4.06 -12.26 9.50
CA ALA A 89 3.13 -12.13 10.62
C ALA A 89 1.74 -12.71 10.30
N MET A 90 1.25 -12.53 9.06
CA MET A 90 -0.03 -13.09 8.61
C MET A 90 0.02 -14.62 8.61
N LYS A 91 1.09 -15.23 8.06
CA LYS A 91 1.26 -16.69 8.03
C LYS A 91 1.24 -17.27 9.45
N GLN A 92 2.03 -16.69 10.36
CA GLN A 92 2.06 -17.11 11.77
C GLN A 92 0.69 -16.99 12.45
N ALA A 93 -0.07 -15.95 12.13
CA ALA A 93 -1.41 -15.76 12.68
C ALA A 93 -2.45 -16.70 12.03
N CYS A 94 -2.27 -17.13 10.79
CA CYS A 94 -3.10 -18.18 10.19
C CYS A 94 -2.91 -19.52 10.92
N ASP A 95 -1.66 -19.83 11.26
CA ASP A 95 -1.27 -21.05 11.98
C ASP A 95 -1.64 -21.04 13.47
N SER A 96 -2.08 -19.89 14.01
CA SER A 96 -2.50 -19.79 15.40
C SER A 96 -3.78 -20.63 15.62
N HIS A 97 -3.57 -21.85 16.10
CA HIS A 97 -4.59 -22.88 16.28
C HIS A 97 -5.76 -22.40 17.15
N GLY A 98 -6.82 -21.89 16.51
CA GLY A 98 -8.16 -21.78 17.08
C GLY A 98 -8.62 -20.42 17.62
N ASP A 99 -7.83 -19.34 17.50
CA ASP A 99 -8.37 -18.00 17.80
C ASP A 99 -9.06 -17.41 16.57
N GLU A 100 -10.36 -17.68 16.46
CA GLU A 100 -11.21 -17.18 15.37
C GLU A 100 -11.13 -15.66 15.22
N ASN A 101 -10.99 -14.92 16.32
CA ASN A 101 -10.90 -13.46 16.25
C ASN A 101 -9.61 -13.01 15.57
N VAL A 102 -8.48 -13.67 15.87
CA VAL A 102 -7.21 -13.38 15.20
C VAL A 102 -7.30 -13.75 13.72
N GLN A 103 -7.86 -14.91 13.39
CA GLN A 103 -8.04 -15.33 12.00
C GLN A 103 -8.92 -14.36 11.19
N LEU A 104 -10.01 -13.85 11.79
CA LEU A 104 -10.84 -12.81 11.17
C LEU A 104 -10.08 -11.50 10.96
N ARG A 105 -9.26 -11.08 11.92
CA ARG A 105 -8.41 -9.88 11.79
C ARG A 105 -7.42 -10.02 10.65
N VAL A 106 -6.82 -11.20 10.50
CA VAL A 106 -5.93 -11.51 9.39
C VAL A 106 -6.69 -11.45 8.06
N LEU A 107 -7.87 -12.06 7.94
CA LEU A 107 -8.71 -11.96 6.73
C LEU A 107 -9.08 -10.52 6.37
N GLN A 108 -9.40 -9.69 7.37
CA GLN A 108 -9.67 -8.26 7.16
C GLN A 108 -8.42 -7.54 6.63
N CYS A 109 -7.25 -7.81 7.21
CA CYS A 109 -5.98 -7.23 6.77
C CYS A 109 -5.61 -7.68 5.36
N ILE A 110 -5.81 -8.96 5.03
CA ILE A 110 -5.62 -9.51 3.69
C ILE A 110 -6.55 -8.81 2.69
N THR A 111 -7.83 -8.67 3.03
CA THR A 111 -8.83 -8.04 2.15
C THR A 111 -8.47 -6.60 1.83
N ALA A 112 -7.97 -5.84 2.82
CA ALA A 112 -7.45 -4.48 2.60
C ALA A 112 -6.18 -4.48 1.75
N SER A 113 -5.25 -5.42 2.00
CA SER A 113 -4.01 -5.54 1.24
C SER A 113 -4.25 -5.89 -0.23
N MET A 114 -5.28 -6.68 -0.52
CA MET A 114 -5.72 -7.00 -1.88
C MET A 114 -6.35 -5.82 -2.62
N GLN A 115 -6.65 -4.71 -1.94
CA GLN A 115 -7.14 -3.48 -2.57
C GLN A 115 -6.03 -2.44 -2.78
N ALA A 116 -4.82 -2.70 -2.28
CA ALA A 116 -3.67 -1.81 -2.37
C ALA A 116 -2.92 -2.02 -3.71
N PRO A 117 -2.96 -1.08 -4.68
CA PRO A 117 -2.34 -1.26 -5.99
C PRO A 117 -0.82 -1.53 -5.94
N THR A 118 -0.13 -0.95 -4.96
CA THR A 118 1.31 -1.18 -4.75
C THR A 118 1.59 -2.64 -4.43
N LEU A 119 0.77 -3.26 -3.58
CA LEU A 119 0.91 -4.67 -3.21
C LEU A 119 0.47 -5.60 -4.34
N LEU A 120 -0.59 -5.28 -5.07
CA LEU A 120 -1.06 -6.07 -6.21
C LEU A 120 -0.03 -6.15 -7.35
N SER A 121 0.79 -5.10 -7.49
CA SER A 121 1.90 -5.07 -8.44
C SER A 121 3.04 -6.03 -8.06
N SER A 122 3.09 -6.51 -6.81
CA SER A 122 4.09 -7.47 -6.34
C SER A 122 3.55 -8.90 -6.38
N ARG A 123 4.10 -9.70 -7.30
CA ARG A 123 3.81 -11.15 -7.36
C ARG A 123 4.03 -11.83 -6.01
N GLN A 124 5.10 -11.48 -5.31
CA GLN A 124 5.44 -12.08 -4.02
C GLN A 124 4.39 -11.74 -2.94
N ALA A 125 3.91 -10.50 -2.89
CA ALA A 125 2.88 -10.09 -1.95
C ALA A 125 1.55 -10.81 -2.24
N VAL A 126 1.13 -10.84 -3.51
CA VAL A 126 -0.10 -11.54 -3.94
C VAL A 126 -0.04 -13.03 -3.60
N CYS A 127 1.07 -13.71 -3.90
CA CYS A 127 1.24 -15.12 -3.54
C CYS A 127 1.06 -15.35 -2.04
N VAL A 128 1.68 -14.53 -1.19
CA VAL A 128 1.57 -14.64 0.27
C VAL A 128 0.14 -14.41 0.74
N LEU A 129 -0.55 -13.41 0.20
CA LEU A 129 -1.96 -13.13 0.53
C LEU A 129 -2.86 -14.32 0.18
N VAL A 130 -2.71 -14.87 -1.03
CA VAL A 130 -3.49 -16.03 -1.49
C VAL A 130 -3.17 -17.28 -0.66
N GLU A 131 -1.90 -17.54 -0.33
CA GLU A 131 -1.50 -18.64 0.56
C GLU A 131 -2.20 -18.55 1.93
N CYS A 132 -2.24 -17.34 2.51
CA CYS A 132 -2.92 -17.12 3.79
C CYS A 132 -4.43 -17.34 3.67
N ILE A 133 -5.07 -16.88 2.59
CA ILE A 133 -6.50 -17.12 2.34
C ILE A 133 -6.77 -18.63 2.27
N LEU A 134 -5.97 -19.38 1.53
CA LEU A 134 -6.13 -20.84 1.38
C LEU A 134 -5.91 -21.57 2.70
N SER A 135 -4.94 -21.14 3.51
CA SER A 135 -4.74 -21.68 4.85
C SER A 135 -5.97 -21.50 5.73
N LEU A 136 -6.57 -20.30 5.69
CA LEU A 136 -7.79 -19.99 6.47
C LEU A 136 -9.05 -20.64 5.89
N TYR A 137 -9.09 -20.90 4.58
CA TYR A 137 -10.17 -21.64 3.93
C TYR A 137 -10.28 -23.07 4.47
N HIS A 138 -9.15 -23.71 4.79
CA HIS A 138 -9.12 -25.03 5.43
C HIS A 138 -9.28 -24.98 6.96
N SER A 139 -9.64 -23.83 7.54
CA SER A 139 -9.94 -23.72 8.97
C SER A 139 -11.12 -24.62 9.35
N LYS A 140 -11.07 -25.19 10.56
CA LYS A 140 -12.17 -25.98 11.14
C LYS A 140 -13.40 -25.13 11.44
N SER A 141 -13.22 -23.81 11.57
CA SER A 141 -14.32 -22.89 11.79
C SER A 141 -15.03 -22.61 10.48
N VAL A 142 -16.32 -22.96 10.43
CA VAL A 142 -17.18 -22.71 9.25
C VAL A 142 -17.25 -21.22 8.93
N THR A 143 -17.28 -20.35 9.95
CA THR A 143 -17.27 -18.90 9.77
C THR A 143 -16.01 -18.45 9.05
N ILE A 144 -14.83 -18.85 9.54
CA ILE A 144 -13.54 -18.49 8.94
C ILE A 144 -13.42 -19.04 7.53
N SER A 145 -13.78 -20.31 7.32
CA SER A 145 -13.73 -20.96 6.02
C SER A 145 -14.63 -20.26 4.99
N ASN A 146 -15.87 -19.92 5.37
CA ASN A 146 -16.80 -19.20 4.50
C ASN A 146 -16.32 -17.77 4.19
N THR A 147 -15.79 -17.05 5.20
CA THR A 147 -15.21 -15.72 4.98
C THR A 147 -14.00 -15.79 4.07
N ALA A 148 -13.08 -16.74 4.29
CA ALA A 148 -11.92 -16.96 3.42
C ALA A 148 -12.35 -17.30 1.98
N ALA A 149 -13.39 -18.12 1.79
CA ALA A 149 -13.94 -18.42 0.48
C ALA A 149 -14.49 -17.16 -0.23
N ALA A 150 -15.18 -16.29 0.51
CA ALA A 150 -15.66 -15.01 -0.01
C ALA A 150 -14.49 -14.07 -0.36
N THR A 151 -13.50 -13.95 0.52
CA THR A 151 -12.28 -13.18 0.28
C THR A 151 -11.52 -13.71 -0.94
N LEU A 152 -11.43 -15.03 -1.14
CA LEU A 152 -10.79 -15.62 -2.32
C LEU A 152 -11.51 -15.21 -3.61
N ARG A 153 -12.84 -15.33 -3.65
CA ARG A 153 -13.63 -14.91 -4.83
C ARG A 153 -13.42 -13.44 -5.13
N GLN A 154 -13.50 -12.58 -4.12
CA GLN A 154 -13.27 -11.14 -4.28
C GLN A 154 -11.84 -10.84 -4.75
N SER A 155 -10.86 -11.53 -4.18
CA SER A 155 -9.43 -11.38 -4.52
C SER A 155 -9.18 -11.72 -5.98
N VAL A 156 -9.78 -12.80 -6.49
CA VAL A 156 -9.68 -13.17 -7.90
C VAL A 156 -10.28 -12.08 -8.78
N CYS A 157 -11.49 -11.59 -8.49
CA CYS A 157 -12.08 -10.49 -9.26
C CYS A 157 -11.17 -9.25 -9.27
N THR A 158 -10.69 -8.82 -8.11
CA THR A 158 -9.82 -7.66 -7.98
C THR A 158 -8.49 -7.82 -8.71
N LEU A 159 -7.89 -9.02 -8.70
CA LEU A 159 -6.66 -9.29 -9.46
C LEU A 159 -6.88 -9.23 -10.98
N PHE A 160 -7.98 -9.80 -11.46
CA PHE A 160 -8.34 -9.73 -12.89
C PHE A 160 -8.64 -8.30 -13.32
N GLU A 161 -9.42 -7.56 -12.53
CA GLU A 161 -9.67 -6.14 -12.76
C GLU A 161 -8.35 -5.37 -12.81
N PHE A 162 -7.48 -5.52 -11.81
CA PHE A 162 -6.18 -4.87 -11.78
C PHE A 162 -5.33 -5.19 -13.02
N ALA A 163 -5.26 -6.46 -13.43
CA ALA A 163 -4.53 -6.86 -14.63
C ALA A 163 -5.09 -6.27 -15.93
N CYS A 164 -6.42 -6.20 -16.06
CA CYS A 164 -7.08 -5.57 -17.21
C CYS A 164 -6.74 -4.07 -17.31
N HIS A 165 -6.79 -3.32 -16.20
CA HIS A 165 -6.45 -1.90 -16.19
C HIS A 165 -4.95 -1.67 -16.46
N ALA A 166 -4.08 -2.53 -15.93
CA ALA A 166 -2.64 -2.46 -16.20
C ALA A 166 -2.28 -2.77 -17.66
N SER A 167 -3.15 -3.50 -18.38
CA SER A 167 -2.93 -3.91 -19.78
C SER A 167 -3.59 -2.98 -20.79
N ASP A 168 -4.25 -1.90 -20.36
CA ASP A 168 -4.98 -0.98 -21.25
C ASP A 168 -3.99 -0.08 -22.03
N PRO A 169 -3.86 -0.25 -23.36
CA PRO A 169 -2.89 0.49 -24.19
C PRO A 169 -3.23 1.99 -24.33
N SER A 170 -4.40 2.43 -23.87
CA SER A 170 -4.82 3.84 -23.90
C SER A 170 -3.98 4.77 -23.00
N SER A 171 -3.16 4.21 -22.10
CA SER A 171 -2.19 4.95 -21.27
C SER A 171 -0.85 5.25 -21.97
N ILE A 172 -0.60 4.67 -23.17
CA ILE A 172 0.66 4.84 -23.92
C ILE A 172 0.59 6.00 -24.94
N SER A 173 -0.59 6.52 -25.26
CA SER A 173 -0.78 7.50 -26.36
C SER A 173 -1.02 8.96 -25.93
N LYS A 174 -0.46 9.43 -24.81
CA LYS A 174 -0.54 10.87 -24.43
C LYS A 174 0.80 11.59 -24.21
N ASN A 175 1.93 11.03 -24.68
CA ASN A 175 3.23 11.70 -24.63
C ASN A 175 3.89 11.92 -26.01
N HIS A 176 3.08 12.16 -27.05
CA HIS A 176 3.60 12.69 -28.31
C HIS A 176 2.68 13.77 -28.89
N GLU A 177 2.53 14.87 -28.15
CA GLU A 177 2.20 16.16 -28.73
C GLU A 177 3.47 17.02 -28.74
N ASN A 178 4.14 16.95 -29.90
CA ASN A 178 4.88 17.97 -30.65
C ASN A 178 5.61 19.11 -29.91
N PRO A 179 6.90 19.32 -30.25
CA PRO A 179 7.46 20.67 -30.34
C PRO A 179 8.15 20.86 -31.69
N ASP A 180 7.39 21.09 -32.75
CA ASP A 180 7.93 21.84 -33.89
C ASP A 180 7.74 23.33 -33.59
N GLN A 181 8.89 24.00 -33.55
CA GLN A 181 9.10 25.38 -33.15
C GLN A 181 8.58 26.33 -34.24
N GLU A 182 7.54 27.11 -33.95
CA GLU A 182 7.35 28.42 -34.59
C GLU A 182 8.06 29.46 -33.73
N GLN A 183 9.24 29.89 -34.16
CA GLN A 183 9.84 31.15 -33.72
C GLN A 183 9.26 32.30 -34.56
N PRO A 184 8.74 33.38 -33.94
CA PRO A 184 8.41 34.60 -34.64
C PRO A 184 9.68 35.44 -34.83
N GLN A 185 9.93 35.90 -36.06
CA GLN A 185 10.98 36.87 -36.37
C GLN A 185 10.33 38.13 -36.99
N GLN A 186 10.27 39.18 -36.18
CA GLN A 186 10.06 40.60 -36.50
C GLN A 186 11.40 41.27 -36.12
N ASP A 187 11.99 42.28 -36.78
CA ASP A 187 11.54 43.22 -37.80
C ASP A 187 12.79 43.88 -38.44
N GLU A 188 12.51 44.69 -39.46
CA GLU A 188 13.25 45.82 -40.06
C GLU A 188 14.13 45.54 -41.29
N GLU A 189 13.68 45.91 -42.50
CA GLU A 189 13.58 47.25 -43.12
C GLU A 189 14.85 47.60 -43.91
N GLY A 190 14.70 47.78 -45.22
CA GLY A 190 15.80 48.10 -46.13
C GLY A 190 15.40 47.84 -47.58
N GLY A 191 14.70 48.80 -48.17
CA GLY A 191 14.25 48.74 -49.56
C GLY A 191 15.38 48.82 -50.58
N GLU A 192 15.04 48.45 -51.82
CA GLU A 192 15.16 49.27 -53.03
C GLU A 192 15.36 48.39 -54.27
N LYS A 193 14.46 48.61 -55.23
CA LYS A 193 14.42 47.96 -56.54
C LYS A 193 15.56 48.46 -57.42
N THR A 194 16.18 47.57 -58.18
CA THR A 194 16.72 47.83 -59.54
C THR A 194 16.68 46.50 -60.32
N GLU A 195 15.92 46.46 -61.43
CA GLU A 195 16.42 46.32 -62.82
C GLU A 195 17.05 44.94 -63.07
N GLY A 196 16.66 44.11 -64.03
CA GLY A 196 16.30 44.40 -65.42
C GLY A 196 17.19 43.53 -66.31
N ASP A 197 16.57 42.87 -67.30
CA ASP A 197 17.15 42.25 -68.50
C ASP A 197 17.98 40.95 -68.42
N GLY A 198 17.63 40.03 -69.34
CA GLY A 198 18.36 38.81 -69.67
C GLY A 198 17.47 37.68 -70.19
#